data_AF-A0A368U5M3-F1
#
_entry.id   AF-A0A368U5M3-F1
#
_cell.length_a   1.000
_cell.length_b   1.000
_cell.length_c   1.000
_cell.angle_alpha   90.00
_cell.angle_beta   90.00
_cell.angle_gamma   90.00
#
_symmetry.space_group_name_H-M   'P 1'
#
loop_
_entity.id
_entity.type
_entity.pdbx_description
1 polymer ?
#
loop_
_entity_poly.entity_id
_entity_poly.type
_entity_poly.pdbx_seq_one_letter_code
_entity_poly.pdbx_strand_id
1 'polypeptide(L)'
;MKFTKQLCHQCRVAGNALLFTIICSASLWAASPEAPEVPSEASTEAQQQEAINQIESLDGPALQRQPNRSSELTGVLVDRTITMAGKTFYRAFSQRAMDSLFISQATLTIEERPDARWGSQVWVMEGPRMYFRTQLSPRINEADRMAGEAVQTVEEALLQRQLASAMSSNPDLGSEELN
;
A
#
# COMPACT_ATOMS: atom_id res chain seq x y z
N MET A 1 47.71 -13.20 29.31
CA MET A 1 47.30 -12.58 30.60
C MET A 1 46.60 -11.26 30.30
N LYS A 2 45.44 -11.05 30.93
CA LYS A 2 44.66 -9.80 31.08
C LYS A 2 43.76 -9.37 29.90
N PHE A 3 42.56 -9.95 29.93
CA PHE A 3 41.30 -9.34 29.52
C PHE A 3 41.05 -8.05 30.28
N THR A 4 40.43 -7.05 29.66
CA THR A 4 39.80 -5.95 30.38
C THR A 4 38.44 -5.66 29.74
N LYS A 5 37.41 -5.92 30.54
CA LYS A 5 35.98 -5.74 30.26
C LYS A 5 35.64 -4.27 30.44
N GLN A 6 34.78 -3.71 29.58
CA GLN A 6 34.10 -2.45 29.84
C GLN A 6 32.60 -2.71 29.88
N LEU A 7 32.07 -2.80 31.11
CA LEU A 7 30.65 -2.87 31.43
C LEU A 7 30.07 -1.45 31.35
N CYS A 8 28.99 -1.29 30.60
CA CYS A 8 28.17 -0.08 30.62
C CYS A 8 27.23 -0.12 31.84
N HIS A 9 27.16 1.01 32.54
CA HIS A 9 26.61 1.17 33.88
C HIS A 9 25.12 1.54 33.84
N GLN A 10 24.32 0.67 34.45
CA GLN A 10 23.03 0.84 35.15
C GLN A 10 22.03 1.97 34.78
N CYS A 11 20.83 1.50 34.41
CA CYS A 11 19.53 2.08 34.73
C CYS A 11 19.39 2.46 36.22
N ARG A 12 18.76 3.59 36.51
CA ARG A 12 18.29 3.94 37.86
C ARG A 12 16.80 4.25 37.83
N VAL A 13 16.05 3.41 38.52
CA VAL A 13 14.62 3.52 38.86
C VAL A 13 14.50 4.10 40.27
N ALA A 14 13.54 5.01 40.48
CA ALA A 14 12.78 5.29 41.72
C ALA A 14 12.04 6.62 41.52
N GLY A 15 10.82 6.89 41.98
CA GLY A 15 9.90 6.20 42.89
C GLY A 15 8.73 7.15 43.22
N ASN A 16 7.56 6.57 43.47
CA ASN A 16 6.29 7.18 43.89
C ASN A 16 6.37 8.19 45.05
N ALA A 17 5.45 9.17 45.09
CA ALA A 17 4.52 9.37 46.22
C ALA A 17 3.57 10.59 46.07
N LEU A 18 2.28 10.33 46.37
CA LEU A 18 1.30 11.15 47.10
C LEU A 18 0.55 12.36 46.49
N LEU A 19 -0.77 12.14 46.28
CA LEU A 19 -1.95 12.75 46.95
C LEU A 19 -2.33 14.25 46.76
N PHE A 20 -3.67 14.51 46.86
CA PHE A 20 -4.45 15.78 46.79
C PHE A 20 -4.75 16.28 45.36
N THR A 21 -5.95 16.66 44.88
CA THR A 21 -7.24 17.16 45.43
C THR A 21 -8.25 17.26 44.26
N ILE A 22 -9.38 16.55 44.28
CA ILE A 22 -10.79 17.00 44.46
C ILE A 22 -11.09 18.53 44.34
N ILE A 23 -12.14 18.82 43.53
CA ILE A 23 -13.11 19.93 43.51
C ILE A 23 -12.98 21.01 42.42
N CYS A 24 -14.06 21.02 41.61
CA CYS A 24 -14.67 22.08 40.82
C CYS A 24 -14.38 23.53 41.23
N SER A 25 -14.18 24.40 40.23
CA SER A 25 -14.79 25.72 40.22
C SER A 25 -15.05 26.15 38.78
N ALA A 26 -16.31 26.42 38.48
CA ALA A 26 -16.71 27.10 37.28
C ALA A 26 -16.45 28.61 37.42
N SER A 27 -16.18 29.23 36.26
CA SER A 27 -16.42 30.63 35.91
C SER A 27 -15.46 31.69 36.47
N LEU A 28 -14.59 32.20 35.58
CA LEU A 28 -14.39 33.65 35.49
C LEU A 28 -14.07 34.03 34.04
N TRP A 29 -15.02 34.72 33.43
CA TRP A 29 -14.94 35.32 32.09
C TRP A 29 -14.01 36.54 32.20
N ALA A 30 -12.86 36.50 31.54
CA ALA A 30 -12.01 37.66 31.33
C ALA A 30 -11.93 37.90 29.82
N ALA A 31 -12.62 38.94 29.37
CA ALA A 31 -12.46 39.49 28.03
C ALA A 31 -11.02 40.02 27.89
N SER A 32 -10.31 39.53 26.87
CA SER A 32 -8.97 40.00 26.49
C SER A 32 -8.92 40.10 24.96
N PRO A 33 -8.27 41.14 24.40
CA PRO A 33 -8.53 41.64 23.05
C PRO A 33 -7.84 40.81 21.95
N GLU A 34 -8.46 40.84 20.77
CA GLU A 34 -8.01 40.45 19.43
C GLU A 34 -6.49 40.19 19.30
N ALA A 35 -6.13 38.92 19.12
CA ALA A 35 -4.84 38.48 18.57
C ALA A 35 -5.07 38.01 17.14
N PRO A 36 -4.16 38.29 16.18
CA PRO A 36 -4.44 38.18 14.76
C PRO A 36 -4.75 36.74 14.35
N GLU A 37 -5.82 36.58 13.57
CA GLU A 37 -6.23 35.32 12.96
C GLU A 37 -5.10 34.78 12.07
N VAL A 38 -4.57 33.61 12.42
CA VAL A 38 -3.66 32.85 11.56
C VAL A 38 -4.53 32.16 10.49
N PRO A 39 -4.36 32.46 9.20
CA PRO A 39 -5.16 31.86 8.13
C PRO A 39 -4.91 30.35 8.04
N SER A 40 -5.97 29.58 7.76
CA SER A 40 -5.92 28.14 7.56
C SER A 40 -5.22 27.77 6.23
N GLU A 41 -4.03 27.20 6.35
CA GLU A 41 -3.14 26.82 5.23
C GLU A 41 -3.75 25.78 4.26
N ALA A 42 -4.85 25.12 4.62
CA ALA A 42 -5.49 24.10 3.78
C ALA A 42 -6.16 24.65 2.50
N SER A 43 -6.52 25.94 2.47
CA SER A 43 -7.13 26.56 1.28
C SER A 43 -6.09 27.06 0.27
N THR A 44 -4.85 27.27 0.73
CA THR A 44 -3.82 27.96 -0.04
C THR A 44 -3.12 27.03 -1.03
N GLU A 45 -2.94 25.74 -0.69
CA GLU A 45 -2.23 24.78 -1.55
C GLU A 45 -3.02 24.43 -2.82
N ALA A 46 -4.34 24.22 -2.70
CA ALA A 46 -5.22 23.95 -3.85
C ALA A 46 -5.31 25.15 -4.80
N GLN A 47 -5.37 26.37 -4.26
CA GLN A 47 -5.39 27.61 -5.03
C GLN A 47 -4.04 27.90 -5.71
N GLN A 48 -2.92 27.58 -5.04
CA GLN A 48 -1.59 27.69 -5.63
C GLN A 48 -1.37 26.70 -6.79
N GLN A 49 -1.93 25.50 -6.70
CA GLN A 49 -1.86 24.50 -7.78
C GLN A 49 -2.71 24.89 -9.00
N GLU A 50 -3.86 25.53 -8.79
CA GLU A 50 -4.68 26.07 -9.87
C GLU A 50 -4.00 27.27 -10.57
N ALA A 51 -3.33 28.14 -9.80
CA ALA A 51 -2.56 29.26 -10.34
C ALA A 51 -1.36 28.81 -11.19
N ILE A 52 -0.70 27.70 -10.83
CA ILE A 52 0.40 27.11 -11.64
C ILE A 52 -0.14 26.52 -12.95
N ASN A 53 -1.36 25.98 -12.96
CA ASN A 53 -1.98 25.41 -14.16
C ASN A 53 -2.51 26.46 -15.14
N GLN A 54 -2.64 27.73 -14.74
CA GLN A 54 -3.18 28.82 -15.56
C GLN A 54 -2.11 29.70 -16.24
N ILE A 55 -0.82 29.38 -16.11
CA ILE A 55 0.24 30.10 -16.83
C ILE A 55 0.28 29.59 -18.27
N GLU A 56 -0.68 29.99 -19.09
CA GLU A 56 -0.62 29.83 -20.54
C GLU A 56 0.33 30.89 -21.12
N SER A 57 1.47 30.44 -21.63
CA SER A 57 2.42 31.27 -22.36
C SER A 57 1.85 31.61 -23.74
N LEU A 58 1.68 32.91 -24.03
CA LEU A 58 0.90 33.44 -25.17
C LEU A 58 1.44 33.06 -26.57
N ASP A 59 2.71 32.66 -26.69
CA ASP A 59 3.37 32.45 -27.99
C ASP A 59 4.05 31.07 -28.16
N GLY A 60 3.68 30.07 -27.35
CA GLY A 60 4.21 28.70 -27.45
C GLY A 60 3.31 27.77 -28.28
N PRO A 61 3.87 26.72 -28.94
CA PRO A 61 3.01 25.67 -29.50
C PRO A 61 2.18 25.06 -28.37
N ALA A 62 0.86 25.00 -28.55
CA ALA A 62 -0.05 24.41 -27.58
C ALA A 62 0.43 23.01 -27.21
N LEU A 63 1.00 22.87 -26.02
CA LEU A 63 1.33 21.56 -25.47
C LEU A 63 -0.03 20.92 -25.20
N GLN A 64 -0.48 20.05 -26.11
CA GLN A 64 -1.57 19.14 -25.81
C GLN A 64 -1.15 18.42 -24.53
N ARG A 65 -1.79 18.76 -23.42
CA ARG A 65 -1.65 18.03 -22.17
C ARG A 65 -2.10 16.61 -22.49
N GLN A 66 -1.13 15.76 -22.81
CA GLN A 66 -1.38 14.36 -23.03
C GLN A 66 -2.00 13.89 -21.71
N PRO A 67 -3.30 13.53 -21.66
CA PRO A 67 -3.85 12.94 -20.45
C PRO A 67 -2.92 11.77 -20.16
N ASN A 68 -2.35 11.81 -18.96
CA ASN A 68 -1.33 10.89 -18.49
C ASN A 68 -1.66 9.47 -19.01
N ARG A 69 -0.93 9.00 -20.03
CA ARG A 69 -1.10 7.64 -20.57
C ARG A 69 -0.47 6.60 -19.63
N SER A 70 -0.34 6.89 -18.33
CA SER A 70 -0.42 5.82 -17.36
C SER A 70 -1.82 5.25 -17.50
N SER A 71 -1.95 4.13 -18.20
CA SER A 71 -3.07 3.21 -18.03
C SER A 71 -3.43 3.22 -16.54
N GLU A 72 -4.65 3.62 -16.20
CA GLU A 72 -5.11 3.75 -14.82
C GLU A 72 -4.80 2.44 -14.11
N LEU A 73 -3.72 2.43 -13.33
CA LEU A 73 -3.30 1.30 -12.50
C LEU A 73 -4.29 1.26 -11.34
N THR A 74 -5.46 0.68 -11.61
CA THR A 74 -6.57 0.61 -10.65
C THR A 74 -6.34 -0.49 -9.60
N GLY A 75 -5.48 -1.46 -9.90
CA GLY A 75 -5.13 -2.56 -9.01
C GLY A 75 -4.20 -2.16 -7.87
N VAL A 76 -4.29 -2.89 -6.76
CA VAL A 76 -3.44 -2.71 -5.58
C VAL A 76 -2.68 -4.00 -5.30
N LEU A 77 -1.36 -3.92 -5.14
CA LEU A 77 -0.52 -5.05 -4.77
C LEU A 77 -0.03 -4.93 -3.33
N VAL A 78 -0.60 -5.73 -2.42
CA VAL A 78 -0.29 -5.70 -0.99
C VAL A 78 0.86 -6.65 -0.67
N ASP A 79 1.89 -6.13 -0.01
CA ASP A 79 3.05 -6.90 0.46
C ASP A 79 2.84 -7.40 1.90
N ARG A 80 2.74 -8.73 2.09
CA ARG A 80 2.76 -9.39 3.40
C ARG A 80 3.95 -10.34 3.56
N THR A 81 5.05 -10.04 2.86
CA THR A 81 6.31 -10.78 2.97
C THR A 81 7.17 -10.26 4.12
N ILE A 82 8.01 -11.12 4.69
CA ILE A 82 8.87 -10.88 5.85
C ILE A 82 10.31 -11.30 5.54
N THR A 83 10.55 -12.44 4.87
CA THR A 83 11.93 -12.90 4.64
C THR A 83 12.56 -12.22 3.42
N MET A 84 13.89 -12.32 3.31
CA MET A 84 14.61 -11.82 2.14
C MET A 84 14.18 -12.50 0.83
N ALA A 85 13.89 -13.80 0.87
CA ALA A 85 13.41 -14.53 -0.30
C ALA A 85 12.00 -14.06 -0.70
N GLY A 86 11.10 -13.89 0.27
CA GLY A 86 9.75 -13.35 0.05
C GLY A 86 9.77 -11.92 -0.50
N LYS A 87 10.58 -11.02 0.09
CA LYS A 87 10.75 -9.65 -0.41
C LYS A 87 11.32 -9.59 -1.83
N THR A 88 12.23 -10.50 -2.15
CA THR A 88 12.78 -10.63 -3.51
C THR A 88 11.69 -11.08 -4.48
N PHE A 89 10.93 -12.11 -4.12
CA PHE A 89 9.79 -12.57 -4.90
C PHE A 89 8.78 -11.45 -5.13
N TYR A 90 8.40 -10.72 -4.08
CA TYR A 90 7.46 -9.59 -4.18
C TYR A 90 7.95 -8.53 -5.17
N ARG A 91 9.21 -8.11 -5.05
CA ARG A 91 9.80 -7.10 -5.95
C ARG A 91 9.82 -7.57 -7.40
N ALA A 92 10.25 -8.81 -7.65
CA ALA A 92 10.32 -9.35 -9.00
C ALA A 92 8.93 -9.60 -9.59
N PHE A 93 7.95 -9.95 -8.76
CA PHE A 93 6.55 -10.08 -9.17
C PHE A 93 5.97 -8.70 -9.51
N SER A 94 6.12 -7.71 -8.63
CA SER A 94 5.54 -6.38 -8.81
C SER A 94 6.05 -5.67 -10.05
N GLN A 95 7.35 -5.76 -10.32
CA GLN A 95 7.97 -5.21 -11.52
C GLN A 95 7.35 -5.79 -12.81
N ARG A 96 7.16 -7.11 -12.86
CA ARG A 96 6.57 -7.79 -14.03
C ARG A 96 5.06 -7.61 -14.10
N ALA A 97 4.39 -7.50 -12.96
CA ALA A 97 2.96 -7.26 -12.87
C ALA A 97 2.56 -5.91 -13.45
N MET A 98 3.43 -4.88 -13.33
CA MET A 98 3.21 -3.56 -13.93
C MET A 98 3.14 -3.62 -15.47
N ASP A 99 3.80 -4.58 -16.09
CA ASP A 99 3.77 -4.77 -17.55
C ASP A 99 2.51 -5.53 -18.02
N SER A 100 1.77 -6.17 -17.10
CA SER A 100 0.54 -6.92 -17.40
C SER A 100 -0.70 -6.07 -17.17
N LEU A 101 -1.52 -5.92 -18.22
CA LEU A 101 -2.79 -5.17 -18.14
C LEU A 101 -3.80 -5.81 -17.19
N PHE A 102 -3.83 -7.14 -17.09
CA PHE A 102 -4.81 -7.87 -16.26
C PHE A 102 -4.44 -7.83 -14.79
N ILE A 103 -3.16 -8.00 -14.45
CA ILE A 103 -2.70 -7.93 -13.07
C ILE A 103 -2.79 -6.50 -12.54
N SER A 104 -2.50 -5.51 -13.38
CA SER A 104 -2.54 -4.08 -13.07
C SER A 104 -3.91 -3.55 -12.63
N GLN A 105 -4.99 -4.28 -12.87
CA GLN A 105 -6.36 -3.90 -12.50
C GLN A 105 -6.89 -4.67 -11.27
N ALA A 106 -6.17 -5.70 -10.83
CA ALA A 106 -6.62 -6.59 -9.75
C ALA A 106 -6.04 -6.17 -8.39
N THR A 107 -6.78 -6.47 -7.32
CA THR A 107 -6.27 -6.31 -5.95
C THR A 107 -5.66 -7.61 -5.47
N LEU A 108 -4.34 -7.71 -5.58
CA LEU A 108 -3.59 -8.90 -5.21
C LEU A 108 -2.86 -8.71 -3.88
N THR A 109 -2.78 -9.78 -3.09
CA THR A 109 -1.99 -9.85 -1.86
C THR A 109 -0.97 -10.96 -1.99
N ILE A 110 0.30 -10.64 -1.74
CA ILE A 110 1.38 -11.62 -1.67
C ILE A 110 1.60 -11.94 -0.19
N GLU A 111 1.17 -13.13 0.21
CA GLU A 111 1.32 -13.61 1.58
C GLU A 111 2.50 -14.55 1.72
N GLU A 112 3.18 -14.45 2.85
CA GLU A 112 4.32 -15.29 3.17
C GLU A 112 4.15 -15.96 4.54
N ARG A 113 4.56 -17.23 4.62
CA ARG A 113 4.78 -17.93 5.88
C ARG A 113 6.23 -18.44 5.95
N PRO A 114 7.07 -17.82 6.79
CA PRO A 114 8.44 -18.28 7.02
C PRO A 114 8.49 -19.70 7.60
N ASP A 115 9.39 -20.54 7.09
CA ASP A 115 9.67 -21.90 7.59
C ASP A 115 11.18 -22.11 7.74
N ALA A 116 11.66 -22.25 8.98
CA ALA A 116 13.09 -22.33 9.26
C ALA A 116 13.80 -23.53 8.60
N ARG A 117 13.09 -24.61 8.26
CA ARG A 117 13.68 -25.83 7.70
C ARG A 117 13.59 -25.86 6.17
N TRP A 118 12.54 -25.29 5.58
CA TRP A 118 12.26 -25.38 4.13
C TRP A 118 12.33 -24.02 3.41
N GLY A 119 12.61 -22.93 4.13
CA GLY A 119 12.72 -21.57 3.59
C GLY A 119 11.47 -20.75 3.85
N SER A 120 10.67 -20.49 2.82
CA SER A 120 9.42 -19.75 3.00
C SER A 120 8.33 -20.15 2.02
N GLN A 121 7.10 -20.26 2.49
CA GLN A 121 5.95 -20.51 1.64
C GLN A 121 5.32 -19.17 1.22
N VAL A 122 5.12 -18.97 -0.08
CA VAL A 122 4.48 -17.76 -0.61
C VAL A 122 3.20 -18.12 -1.36
N TRP A 123 2.19 -17.26 -1.22
CA TRP A 123 0.92 -17.32 -1.93
C TRP A 123 0.61 -16.00 -2.62
N VAL A 124 -0.05 -16.07 -3.78
CA VAL A 124 -0.64 -14.91 -4.44
C VAL A 124 -2.16 -15.05 -4.38
N MET A 125 -2.81 -14.08 -3.74
CA MET A 125 -4.22 -14.10 -3.38
C MET A 125 -4.97 -12.90 -3.96
N GLU A 126 -6.26 -13.06 -4.26
CA GLU A 126 -7.21 -11.96 -4.46
C GLU A 126 -8.38 -12.17 -3.51
N GLY A 127 -8.43 -11.36 -2.45
CA GLY A 127 -9.32 -11.61 -1.31
C GLY A 127 -9.12 -13.04 -0.76
N PRO A 128 -10.16 -13.91 -0.75
CA PRO A 128 -10.04 -15.28 -0.26
C PRO A 128 -9.49 -16.27 -1.30
N ARG A 129 -9.34 -15.88 -2.57
CA ARG A 129 -9.00 -16.81 -3.66
C ARG A 129 -7.48 -16.87 -3.87
N MET A 130 -6.93 -18.08 -3.89
CA MET A 130 -5.53 -18.34 -4.21
C MET A 130 -5.36 -18.61 -5.70
N TYR A 131 -4.42 -17.92 -6.34
CA TYR A 131 -4.03 -18.18 -7.73
C TYR A 131 -2.72 -18.96 -7.84
N PHE A 132 -1.80 -18.70 -6.93
CA PHE A 132 -0.47 -19.29 -6.99
C PHE A 132 0.06 -19.60 -5.60
N ARG A 133 0.85 -20.67 -5.49
CA ARG A 133 1.53 -21.08 -4.28
C ARG A 133 2.86 -21.74 -4.62
N THR A 134 3.92 -21.34 -3.93
CA THR A 134 5.21 -22.01 -4.05
C THR A 134 6.03 -21.97 -2.76
N GLN A 135 6.91 -22.95 -2.60
CA GLN A 135 7.93 -22.96 -1.55
C GLN A 135 9.19 -22.33 -2.11
N LEU A 136 9.62 -21.22 -1.52
CA LEU A 136 10.88 -20.55 -1.84
C LEU A 136 11.98 -21.13 -0.95
N SER A 137 13.08 -21.57 -1.56
CA SER A 137 14.29 -21.82 -0.81
C SER A 137 14.90 -20.50 -0.30
N PRO A 138 15.85 -20.55 0.66
CA PRO A 138 16.56 -19.35 1.10
C PRO A 138 17.41 -18.66 0.01
N ARG A 139 17.51 -19.23 -1.20
CA ARG A 139 18.33 -18.70 -2.30
C ARG A 139 17.55 -17.65 -3.09
N ILE A 140 18.15 -16.47 -3.24
CA ILE A 140 17.53 -15.30 -3.90
C ILE A 140 17.18 -15.58 -5.37
N ASN A 141 18.05 -16.24 -6.13
CA ASN A 141 17.82 -16.51 -7.56
C ASN A 141 16.57 -17.35 -7.84
N GLU A 142 16.19 -18.22 -6.89
CA GLU A 142 14.98 -19.03 -7.05
C GLU A 142 13.72 -18.18 -6.89
N ALA A 143 13.72 -17.21 -5.97
CA ALA A 143 12.60 -16.30 -5.78
C ALA A 143 12.29 -15.49 -7.05
N ASP A 144 13.32 -14.98 -7.74
CA ASP A 144 13.14 -14.23 -8.99
C ASP A 144 12.55 -15.09 -10.11
N ARG A 145 13.00 -16.35 -10.24
CA ARG A 145 12.49 -17.31 -11.22
C ARG A 145 11.03 -17.67 -10.91
N MET A 146 10.75 -18.02 -9.66
CA MET A 146 9.39 -18.38 -9.22
C MET A 146 8.42 -17.21 -9.37
N ALA A 147 8.88 -15.97 -9.18
CA ALA A 147 8.04 -14.79 -9.41
C ALA A 147 7.64 -14.63 -10.88
N GLY A 148 8.49 -15.03 -11.82
CA GLY A 148 8.15 -15.00 -13.25
C GLY A 148 7.06 -16.01 -13.60
N GLU A 149 7.19 -17.23 -13.08
CA GLU A 149 6.19 -18.29 -13.20
C GLU A 149 4.86 -17.92 -12.55
N ALA A 150 4.92 -17.27 -11.38
CA ALA A 150 3.74 -16.80 -10.68
C ALA A 150 2.95 -15.77 -11.50
N VAL A 151 3.62 -14.81 -12.13
CA VAL A 151 2.97 -13.79 -12.97
C VAL A 151 2.21 -14.44 -14.12
N GLN A 152 2.86 -15.37 -14.85
CA GLN A 152 2.21 -16.07 -15.96
C GLN A 152 0.96 -16.85 -15.50
N THR A 153 1.09 -17.59 -14.40
CA THR A 153 -0.01 -18.39 -13.85
C THR A 153 -1.18 -17.52 -13.39
N VAL A 154 -0.87 -16.42 -12.68
CA VAL A 154 -1.87 -15.50 -12.14
C VAL A 154 -2.57 -14.74 -13.27
N GLU A 155 -1.83 -14.27 -14.27
CA GLU A 155 -2.38 -13.60 -15.46
C GLU A 155 -3.35 -14.49 -16.22
N GLU A 156 -2.96 -15.74 -16.49
CA GLU A 156 -3.83 -16.70 -17.16
C GLU A 156 -5.12 -16.95 -16.35
N ALA A 157 -5.00 -17.14 -15.03
CA ALA A 157 -6.15 -17.33 -14.15
C ALA A 157 -7.07 -16.09 -14.11
N LEU A 158 -6.50 -14.88 -14.12
CA LEU A 158 -7.26 -13.63 -14.18
C LEU A 158 -8.03 -13.49 -15.50
N LEU A 159 -7.37 -13.79 -16.62
CA LEU A 159 -7.98 -13.75 -17.95
C LEU A 159 -9.16 -14.72 -18.05
N GLN A 160 -8.95 -15.97 -17.65
CA GLN A 160 -10.01 -16.99 -17.67
C GLN A 160 -11.20 -16.60 -16.81
N ARG A 161 -10.96 -16.01 -15.64
CA ARG A 161 -12.03 -15.53 -14.76
C ARG A 161 -12.80 -14.38 -15.37
N GLN A 162 -12.11 -13.41 -15.97
CA GLN A 162 -12.78 -12.27 -16.61
C GLN A 162 -13.65 -12.73 -17.78
N LEU A 163 -13.15 -13.68 -18.58
CA LEU A 163 -13.93 -14.30 -19.64
C LEU A 163 -15.15 -15.03 -19.08
N ALA A 164 -14.97 -15.88 -18.07
CA ALA A 164 -16.07 -16.60 -17.43
C ALA A 164 -17.14 -15.64 -16.86
N SER A 165 -16.70 -14.57 -16.19
CA SER A 165 -17.60 -13.53 -15.65
C SER A 165 -18.38 -12.83 -16.76
N ALA A 166 -17.73 -12.48 -17.86
CA ALA A 166 -18.38 -11.82 -19.00
C ALA A 166 -19.42 -12.75 -19.66
N MET A 167 -19.14 -14.05 -19.76
CA MET A 167 -20.07 -15.04 -20.29
C MET A 167 -21.25 -15.31 -19.35
N SER A 168 -21.03 -15.29 -18.04
CA SER A 168 -22.10 -15.50 -17.05
C SER A 168 -22.94 -14.25 -16.77
N SER A 169 -22.52 -13.06 -17.23
CA SER A 169 -23.12 -11.78 -16.86
C SER A 169 -24.41 -11.42 -17.61
N ASN A 170 -24.92 -12.23 -18.56
CA ASN A 170 -26.17 -11.94 -19.31
C ASN A 170 -26.72 -13.23 -19.96
N PRO A 171 -27.88 -13.82 -19.54
CA PRO A 171 -29.20 -13.42 -20.08
C PRO A 171 -30.48 -13.75 -19.24
N ASP A 172 -30.39 -14.00 -17.93
CA ASP A 172 -31.56 -14.47 -17.13
C ASP A 172 -32.19 -13.40 -16.20
N LEU A 173 -31.77 -12.13 -16.33
CA LEU A 173 -32.49 -11.02 -15.70
C LEU A 173 -33.51 -10.49 -16.73
N GLY A 174 -34.70 -11.09 -16.72
CA GLY A 174 -35.86 -10.56 -17.42
C GLY A 174 -36.19 -9.14 -16.96
N SER A 175 -36.72 -8.33 -17.88
CA SER A 175 -37.07 -6.91 -17.62
C SER A 175 -38.22 -6.75 -16.61
N GLU A 176 -38.78 -7.86 -16.13
CA GLU A 176 -39.91 -7.96 -15.20
C GLU A 176 -39.56 -7.84 -13.70
N GLU A 177 -38.29 -7.78 -13.31
CA GLU A 177 -37.88 -7.70 -11.88
C GLU A 177 -37.59 -6.27 -11.37
N LEU A 178 -37.86 -5.23 -12.17
CA LEU A 178 -37.74 -3.82 -11.76
C LEU A 178 -39.13 -3.24 -11.47
N ASN A 179 -39.66 -3.54 -10.29
CA ASN A 179 -40.91 -2.94 -9.78
C ASN A 179 -40.69 -1.55 -9.18
#